data_AF-A0A946RGQ0-F1
#
_entry.id   AF-A0A946RGQ0-F1
#
_cell.length_a   1.000
_cell.length_b   1.000
_cell.length_c   1.000
_cell.angle_alpha   90.00
_cell.angle_beta   90.00
_cell.angle_gamma   90.00
#
_symmetry.space_group_name_H-M   'P 1'
#
loop_
_entity.id
_entity.type
_entity.pdbx_description
1 polymer ?
#
loop_
_entity_poly.entity_id
_entity_poly.type
_entity_poly.pdbx_seq_one_letter_code
_entity_poly.pdbx_strand_id
1 'polypeptide(L)'
;MINLKLFLVSFITFLFLDAIWLGLIARGFYSKHLSLYLTDNVIWPSAFIFYIIFNIGLLIFVILPSIEKNSYSTLLIYSILYGLVTFATYDLTNHATIKDWPLIVSIVDMSYGMFVALVSSSAAFYANKYLM
;
A
#
# COMPACT_ATOMS: atom_id res chain seq x y z
N MET A 1 -11.01 21.03 -3.70
CA MET A 1 -11.10 20.66 -2.26
C MET A 1 -11.47 19.19 -2.05
N ILE A 2 -12.40 18.61 -2.83
CA ILE A 2 -12.80 17.21 -2.69
C ILE A 2 -11.64 16.21 -2.82
N ASN A 3 -10.75 16.39 -3.81
CA ASN A 3 -9.59 15.52 -4.02
C ASN A 3 -8.65 15.47 -2.81
N LEU A 4 -8.47 16.61 -2.11
CA LEU A 4 -7.65 16.65 -0.90
C LEU A 4 -8.29 15.88 0.25
N LYS A 5 -9.63 15.96 0.41
CA LYS A 5 -10.35 15.18 1.42
C LYS A 5 -10.24 13.68 1.14
N LEU A 6 -10.42 13.27 -0.12
CA LEU A 6 -10.28 11.87 -0.54
C LEU A 6 -8.85 11.34 -0.30
N PHE A 7 -7.84 12.15 -0.65
CA PHE A 7 -6.45 11.84 -0.37
C PHE A 7 -6.21 11.63 1.12
N LEU A 8 -6.69 12.54 1.97
CA LEU A 8 -6.51 12.43 3.43
C LEU A 8 -7.16 11.17 3.98
N VAL A 9 -8.37 10.81 3.51
CA VAL A 9 -9.05 9.58 3.94
C VAL A 9 -8.24 8.34 3.55
N SER A 10 -7.79 8.23 2.30
CA SER A 10 -6.99 7.08 1.88
C SER A 10 -5.64 7.04 2.59
N PHE A 11 -4.98 8.18 2.75
CA PHE A 11 -3.67 8.31 3.39
C PHE A 11 -3.72 7.93 4.87
N ILE A 12 -4.70 8.42 5.63
CA ILE A 12 -4.87 8.06 7.04
C ILE A 12 -5.22 6.58 7.18
N THR A 13 -6.10 6.05 6.31
CA THR A 13 -6.45 4.63 6.31
C THR A 13 -5.23 3.76 6.05
N PHE A 14 -4.44 4.12 5.04
CA PHE A 14 -3.19 3.46 4.69
C PHE A 14 -2.23 3.45 5.89
N LEU A 15 -1.94 4.62 6.48
CA LEU A 15 -1.01 4.73 7.61
C LEU A 15 -1.46 3.91 8.81
N PHE A 16 -2.77 3.89 9.10
CA PHE A 16 -3.32 3.11 10.19
C PHE A 16 -3.13 1.60 9.98
N LEU A 17 -3.42 1.11 8.77
CA LEU A 17 -3.20 -0.29 8.40
C LEU A 17 -1.72 -0.64 8.46
N ASP A 18 -0.85 0.24 7.96
CA ASP A 18 0.59 0.00 7.93
C ASP A 18 1.23 -0.01 9.31
N ALA A 19 0.76 0.86 10.22
CA ALA A 19 1.17 0.82 11.61
C ALA A 19 0.80 -0.51 12.29
N ILE A 20 -0.39 -1.05 12.00
CA ILE A 20 -0.82 -2.36 12.51
C ILE A 20 0.03 -3.49 11.90
N TRP A 21 0.23 -3.45 10.58
CA TRP A 21 0.99 -4.45 9.86
C TRP A 21 2.43 -4.51 10.37
N LEU A 22 3.16 -3.40 10.32
CA LEU A 22 4.56 -3.33 10.74
C LEU A 22 4.74 -3.50 12.25
N GLY A 23 3.82 -2.97 13.06
CA GLY A 23 3.93 -2.97 14.52
C GLY A 23 3.56 -4.30 15.16
N LEU A 24 2.56 -5.02 14.62
CA LEU A 24 1.95 -6.18 15.27
C LEU A 24 2.07 -7.46 14.44
N ILE A 25 1.71 -7.40 13.15
CA ILE A 25 1.52 -8.61 12.34
C ILE A 25 2.86 -9.08 11.73
N ALA A 26 3.52 -8.19 11.01
CA ALA A 26 4.70 -8.48 10.23
C ALA A 26 6.00 -8.42 11.06
N ARG A 27 5.99 -7.77 12.23
CA ARG A 27 7.20 -7.57 13.06
C ARG A 27 7.98 -8.87 13.30
N GLY A 28 7.30 -9.91 13.78
CA GLY A 28 7.92 -11.21 14.05
C GLY A 28 8.29 -11.96 12.76
N PHE A 29 7.46 -11.84 11.73
CA PHE A 29 7.68 -12.45 10.43
C PHE A 29 8.91 -11.88 9.72
N TYR A 30 9.02 -10.56 9.59
CA TYR A 30 10.18 -9.88 9.02
C TYR A 30 11.42 -10.08 9.89
N SER A 31 11.32 -10.02 11.22
CA SER A 31 12.48 -10.32 12.07
C SER A 31 13.00 -11.75 11.85
N LYS A 32 12.11 -12.72 11.63
CA LYS A 32 12.50 -14.11 11.36
C LYS A 32 13.12 -14.31 9.97
N HIS A 33 12.57 -13.68 8.94
CA HIS A 33 12.93 -13.92 7.55
C HIS A 33 13.92 -12.91 6.97
N LEU A 34 13.96 -11.69 7.48
CA LEU A 34 14.75 -10.57 7.00
C LEU A 34 15.76 -10.04 8.02
N SER A 35 16.05 -10.76 9.12
CA SER A 35 16.98 -10.30 10.17
C SER A 35 18.32 -9.80 9.64
N LEU A 36 18.84 -10.41 8.58
CA LEU A 36 20.12 -10.05 7.95
C LEU A 36 20.05 -8.74 7.15
N TYR A 37 18.86 -8.27 6.77
CA TYR A 37 18.65 -7.09 5.92
C TYR A 37 18.06 -5.91 6.69
N LEU A 38 17.48 -6.13 7.87
CA LEU A 38 16.87 -5.08 8.67
C LEU A 38 17.95 -4.15 9.26
N THR A 39 17.70 -2.85 9.17
CA THR A 39 18.54 -1.80 9.76
C THR A 39 18.04 -1.42 11.15
N ASP A 40 18.96 -1.14 12.07
CA ASP A 40 18.63 -0.51 13.36
C ASP A 40 18.30 0.98 13.21
N ASN A 41 18.75 1.59 12.11
CA ASN A 41 18.59 3.01 11.82
C ASN A 41 17.66 3.22 10.63
N VAL A 42 16.40 3.56 10.91
CA VAL A 42 15.39 3.84 9.89
C VAL A 42 15.68 5.17 9.20
N ILE A 43 15.70 5.16 7.88
CA ILE A 43 15.77 6.38 7.06
C ILE A 43 14.35 6.94 6.88
N TRP A 44 13.89 7.67 7.89
CA TRP A 44 12.53 8.21 7.95
C TRP A 44 12.09 9.04 6.73
N PRO A 45 12.94 9.91 6.13
CA PRO A 45 12.53 10.67 4.94
C PRO A 45 12.08 9.77 3.79
N SER A 46 12.76 8.66 3.54
CA SER A 46 12.40 7.71 2.48
C SER A 46 11.04 7.04 2.75
N ALA A 47 10.76 6.68 4.00
CA ALA A 47 9.47 6.10 4.39
C ALA A 47 8.31 7.09 4.16
N PHE A 48 8.47 8.35 4.59
CA PHE A 48 7.45 9.37 4.38
C PHE A 48 7.21 9.68 2.89
N ILE A 49 8.29 9.78 2.11
CA ILE A 49 8.20 10.01 0.66
C ILE A 49 7.45 8.86 -0.01
N PHE A 50 7.73 7.61 0.36
CA PHE A 50 7.00 6.44 -0.13
C PHE A 50 5.51 6.53 0.17
N TYR A 51 5.13 6.79 1.43
CA TYR A 51 3.72 6.88 1.82
C TYR A 51 2.95 7.95 1.04
N ILE A 52 3.59 9.10 0.78
CA ILE A 52 3.00 10.18 -0.01
C ILE A 52 2.86 9.75 -1.48
N ILE A 53 3.92 9.24 -2.10
CA ILE A 53 3.91 8.84 -3.53
C ILE A 53 2.88 7.73 -3.77
N PHE A 54 2.86 6.71 -2.91
CA PHE A 54 1.90 5.60 -2.99
C PHE A 54 0.46 6.12 -2.95
N ASN A 55 0.14 7.01 -2.01
CA ASN A 55 -1.23 7.52 -1.88
C ASN A 55 -1.62 8.52 -2.98
N ILE A 56 -0.67 9.27 -3.53
CA ILE A 56 -0.90 10.11 -4.72
C ILE A 56 -1.26 9.20 -5.91
N GLY A 57 -0.49 8.14 -6.13
CA GLY A 57 -0.78 7.17 -7.19
C GLY A 57 -2.11 6.45 -6.96
N LEU A 58 -2.41 6.05 -5.73
CA LEU A 58 -3.69 5.44 -5.37
C LEU A 58 -4.87 6.39 -5.67
N LEU A 59 -4.73 7.68 -5.36
CA LEU A 59 -5.74 8.68 -5.68
C LEU A 59 -5.97 8.79 -7.18
N ILE A 60 -4.90 8.99 -7.96
CA ILE A 60 -4.97 9.31 -9.39
C ILE A 60 -5.37 8.09 -10.23
N PHE A 61 -4.80 6.92 -9.95
CA PHE A 61 -4.96 5.74 -10.79
C PHE A 61 -6.13 4.83 -10.36
N VAL A 62 -6.57 4.94 -9.11
CA VAL A 62 -7.61 4.03 -8.57
C VAL A 62 -8.84 4.80 -8.13
N ILE A 63 -8.71 5.74 -7.20
CA ILE A 63 -9.86 6.38 -6.53
C ILE A 63 -10.64 7.27 -7.49
N LEU A 64 -9.98 8.23 -8.15
CA LEU A 64 -10.66 9.18 -9.04
C LEU A 64 -11.36 8.47 -10.22
N PRO A 65 -10.71 7.55 -10.98
CA PRO A 65 -11.37 6.86 -12.08
C PRO A 65 -12.56 6.00 -11.63
N SER A 66 -12.50 5.45 -10.41
CA SER A 66 -13.58 4.63 -9.87
C SER A 66 -14.79 5.45 -9.47
N ILE A 67 -14.57 6.63 -8.87
CA ILE A 67 -15.63 7.59 -8.51
C ILE A 67 -16.29 8.16 -9.77
N GLU A 68 -15.50 8.58 -10.76
CA GLU A 68 -16.00 9.10 -12.03
C GLU A 68 -16.89 8.09 -12.76
N LYS A 69 -16.53 6.80 -12.74
CA LYS A 69 -17.33 5.71 -13.30
C LYS A 69 -18.43 5.21 -12.37
N ASN A 70 -18.50 5.70 -11.13
CA ASN A 70 -19.37 5.21 -10.06
C ASN A 70 -19.37 3.66 -9.96
N SER A 71 -18.19 3.05 -10.03
CA SER A 71 -18.04 1.59 -10.17
C SER A 71 -17.09 1.00 -9.14
N TYR A 72 -17.66 0.24 -8.20
CA TYR A 72 -16.88 -0.50 -7.22
C TYR A 72 -16.08 -1.65 -7.87
N SER A 73 -16.57 -2.24 -8.96
CA SER A 73 -15.82 -3.27 -9.71
C SER A 73 -14.55 -2.68 -10.33
N THR A 74 -14.60 -1.44 -10.82
CA THR A 74 -13.39 -0.73 -11.28
C THR A 74 -12.42 -0.51 -10.13
N LEU A 75 -12.92 -0.08 -8.98
CA LEU A 75 -12.11 0.11 -7.78
C LEU A 75 -11.40 -1.17 -7.36
N LEU A 76 -12.14 -2.29 -7.31
CA LEU A 76 -11.61 -3.59 -6.93
C LEU A 76 -10.43 -3.99 -7.84
N ILE A 77 -10.62 -3.95 -9.16
CA ILE A 77 -9.60 -4.38 -10.12
C ILE A 77 -8.39 -3.43 -10.06
N TYR A 78 -8.62 -2.12 -10.08
CA TYR A 78 -7.54 -1.14 -10.16
C TYR A 78 -6.74 -1.08 -8.86
N SER A 79 -7.37 -1.21 -7.69
CA SER A 79 -6.67 -1.25 -6.41
C SER A 79 -5.81 -2.49 -6.26
N ILE A 80 -6.34 -3.67 -6.63
CA ILE A 80 -5.59 -4.93 -6.60
C ILE A 80 -4.37 -4.85 -7.53
N LEU A 81 -4.56 -4.40 -8.78
CA LEU A 81 -3.45 -4.26 -9.73
C LEU A 81 -2.43 -3.22 -9.28
N TYR A 82 -2.88 -2.08 -8.77
CA TYR A 82 -1.99 -1.03 -8.26
C TYR A 82 -1.14 -1.52 -7.08
N GLY A 83 -1.78 -2.16 -6.10
CA GLY A 83 -1.09 -2.74 -4.94
C GLY A 83 -0.12 -3.86 -5.33
N LEU A 84 -0.53 -4.73 -6.26
CA LEU A 84 0.34 -5.80 -6.76
C LEU A 84 1.57 -5.23 -7.48
N VAL A 85 1.40 -4.30 -8.43
CA VAL A 85 2.53 -3.76 -9.20
C VAL A 85 3.52 -3.02 -8.32
N THR A 86 3.03 -2.21 -7.39
CA THR A 86 3.89 -1.41 -6.49
C THR A 86 4.75 -2.31 -5.60
N PHE A 87 4.16 -3.31 -4.95
CA PHE A 87 4.91 -4.22 -4.08
C PHE A 87 5.76 -5.22 -4.89
N ALA A 88 5.25 -5.75 -6.00
CA ALA A 88 6.01 -6.65 -6.87
C ALA A 88 7.28 -6.00 -7.42
N THR A 89 7.27 -4.68 -7.67
CA THR A 89 8.45 -3.94 -8.12
C THR A 89 9.58 -4.02 -7.08
N TYR A 90 9.27 -3.95 -5.79
CA TYR A 90 10.27 -4.10 -4.74
C TYR A 90 10.63 -5.58 -4.53
N ASP A 91 9.63 -6.42 -4.31
CA ASP A 91 9.80 -7.80 -3.89
C ASP A 91 10.42 -8.70 -4.95
N LEU A 92 9.92 -8.65 -6.18
CA LEU A 92 10.43 -9.51 -7.26
C LEU A 92 11.81 -9.05 -7.73
N THR A 93 12.08 -7.74 -7.70
CA THR A 93 13.43 -7.23 -7.99
C THR A 93 14.42 -7.64 -6.92
N ASN A 94 14.06 -7.58 -5.64
CA ASN A 94 14.92 -8.07 -4.56
C ASN A 94 15.11 -9.58 -4.64
N HIS A 95 14.06 -10.36 -4.90
CA HIS A 95 14.18 -11.80 -5.10
C HIS A 95 15.09 -12.16 -6.29
N ALA A 96 15.14 -11.32 -7.33
CA ALA A 96 16.00 -11.53 -8.48
C ALA A 96 17.46 -11.09 -8.25
N THR A 97 17.73 -10.14 -7.34
CA THR A 97 19.04 -9.47 -7.25
C THR A 97 19.76 -9.65 -5.92
N ILE A 98 19.03 -9.90 -4.83
CA ILE A 98 19.58 -10.11 -3.49
C ILE A 98 19.71 -11.61 -3.25
N LYS A 99 20.93 -12.04 -2.92
CA LYS A 99 21.21 -13.45 -2.57
C LYS A 99 20.39 -13.87 -1.35
N ASP A 100 19.78 -15.06 -1.44
CA ASP A 100 19.00 -15.71 -0.37
C ASP A 100 17.76 -14.92 0.09
N TRP A 101 17.20 -14.05 -0.76
CA TRP A 101 15.95 -13.34 -0.46
C TRP A 101 14.77 -14.32 -0.30
N PRO A 102 14.01 -14.29 0.82
CA PRO A 102 12.97 -15.28 1.06
C PRO A 102 11.74 -15.05 0.18
N LEU A 103 11.44 -15.99 -0.73
CA LEU A 103 10.24 -15.93 -1.59
C LEU A 103 8.93 -15.78 -0.80
N ILE A 104 8.84 -16.37 0.39
CA ILE A 104 7.65 -16.26 1.25
C ILE A 104 7.38 -14.81 1.67
N VAL A 105 8.43 -14.00 1.88
CA VAL A 105 8.28 -12.58 2.20
C VAL A 105 7.62 -11.89 1.01
N SER A 106 8.14 -12.10 -0.19
CA SER A 106 7.59 -11.51 -1.41
C SER A 106 6.13 -11.84 -1.65
N ILE A 107 5.72 -13.10 -1.46
CA ILE A 107 4.32 -13.51 -1.64
C ILE A 107 3.41 -12.80 -0.63
N VAL A 108 3.82 -12.78 0.64
CA VAL A 108 3.04 -12.18 1.72
C VAL A 108 2.96 -10.66 1.54
N ASP A 109 4.06 -10.01 1.18
CA ASP A 109 4.13 -8.56 1.07
C ASP A 109 3.37 -8.04 -0.15
N MET A 110 3.47 -8.72 -1.31
CA MET A 110 2.62 -8.42 -2.46
C MET A 110 1.13 -8.60 -2.14
N SER A 111 0.77 -9.64 -1.39
CA SER A 111 -0.63 -9.86 -0.96
C SER A 111 -1.11 -8.74 -0.05
N TYR A 112 -0.25 -8.28 0.87
CA TYR A 112 -0.52 -7.14 1.72
C TYR A 112 -0.66 -5.84 0.90
N GLY A 113 0.18 -5.63 -0.11
CA GLY A 113 0.09 -4.50 -1.05
C GLY A 113 -1.26 -4.42 -1.75
N MET A 114 -1.77 -5.55 -2.27
CA MET A 114 -3.12 -5.64 -2.85
C MET A 114 -4.20 -5.29 -1.82
N PHE A 115 -4.08 -5.82 -0.60
CA PHE A 115 -5.04 -5.61 0.49
C PHE A 115 -5.08 -4.14 0.95
N VAL A 116 -3.92 -3.54 1.26
CA VAL A 116 -3.84 -2.17 1.79
C VAL A 116 -4.31 -1.15 0.75
N ALA A 117 -4.01 -1.37 -0.53
CA ALA A 117 -4.51 -0.54 -1.62
C ALA A 117 -6.05 -0.63 -1.73
N LEU A 118 -6.61 -1.83 -1.68
CA LEU A 118 -8.05 -2.07 -1.76
C LEU A 118 -8.79 -1.42 -0.59
N VAL A 119 -8.34 -1.63 0.65
CA VAL A 119 -9.03 -1.08 1.83
C VAL A 119 -8.93 0.45 1.87
N SER A 120 -7.74 1.00 1.60
CA SER A 120 -7.51 2.45 1.63
C SER A 120 -8.31 3.18 0.55
N SER A 121 -8.38 2.61 -0.66
CA SER A 121 -9.20 3.18 -1.74
C SER A 121 -10.70 3.01 -1.49
N SER A 122 -11.13 1.88 -0.93
CA SER A 122 -12.53 1.65 -0.55
C SER A 122 -13.01 2.66 0.48
N ALA A 123 -12.19 2.95 1.50
CA ALA A 123 -12.51 3.96 2.51
C ALA A 123 -12.75 5.34 1.87
N ALA A 124 -11.88 5.77 0.96
CA ALA A 124 -12.05 7.03 0.24
C ALA A 124 -13.29 7.03 -0.68
N PHE A 125 -13.54 5.92 -1.39
CA PHE A 125 -14.69 5.77 -2.28
C PHE A 125 -16.02 5.88 -1.55
N TYR A 126 -16.14 5.25 -0.37
CA TYR A 126 -17.35 5.38 0.46
C TYR A 126 -17.44 6.76 1.12
N ALA A 127 -16.32 7.32 1.58
CA ALA A 127 -16.29 8.67 2.15
C ALA A 127 -16.75 9.74 1.15
N ASN A 128 -16.49 9.54 -0.16
CA ASN A 128 -16.94 10.44 -1.21
C ASN A 128 -18.46 10.77 -1.13
N LYS A 129 -19.30 9.80 -0.74
CA LYS A 129 -20.75 10.00 -0.60
C LYS A 129 -21.13 11.05 0.47
N TYR A 130 -20.25 11.29 1.43
CA TYR A 130 -20.49 12.22 2.56
C TYR A 130 -19.70 13.53 2.42
N LEU A 131 -18.75 13.60 1.47
CA LEU A 131 -17.86 14.74 1.29
C LEU A 131 -18.29 15.65 0.12
N MET A 132 -19.16 15.14 -0.75
CA MET A 132 -19.93 15.87 -1.77
C MET A 132 -21.15 16.54 -1.13
#